data_AF-A0A9D3Z3P2-F1
#
_entry.id   AF-A0A9D3Z3P2-F1
#
_cell.length_a   1.000
_cell.length_b   1.000
_cell.length_c   1.000
_cell.angle_alpha   90.00
_cell.angle_beta   90.00
_cell.angle_gamma   90.00
#
_symmetry.space_group_name_H-M   'P 1'
#
loop_
_entity.id
_entity.type
_entity.pdbx_description
1 polymer ?
#
loop_
_entity_poly.entity_id
_entity_poly.type
_entity_poly.pdbx_seq_one_letter_code
_entity_poly.pdbx_strand_id
1 'polypeptide(L)'
;MAASNNYPKEPSNADIVVYLKRIDDRICLMDKKFEEIDKLEKKVEGVNGDLKKIWAYLHDIDKKTSERLRLIEEKTESVDFALAQASSIISSLEKQRDELKNDLTYLQSQSMRSNLVFTNIPEAPTENPDATENKLREFMVDKMKITQDLVNQMSFERVHRMVPKLTGKIVTLSRNLLCIRKRNSFVNSGKL
;
A
#
# COMPACT_ATOMS: atom_id res chain seq x y z
N MET A 1 97.66 -58.22 23.08
CA MET A 1 96.20 -57.98 23.19
C MET A 1 95.73 -58.49 24.54
N ALA A 2 95.42 -57.60 25.48
CA ALA A 2 94.68 -57.94 26.68
C ALA A 2 93.62 -56.85 26.85
N ALA A 3 92.36 -57.23 26.65
CA ALA A 3 91.23 -56.33 26.82
C ALA A 3 91.14 -55.96 28.31
N SER A 4 91.38 -54.68 28.62
CA SER A 4 91.17 -54.15 29.95
C SER A 4 89.66 -54.08 30.19
N ASN A 5 89.14 -55.02 30.99
CA ASN A 5 87.78 -54.96 31.50
C ASN A 5 87.67 -53.73 32.41
N ASN A 6 87.19 -52.62 31.85
CA ASN A 6 86.73 -51.47 32.62
C ASN A 6 85.42 -51.87 33.32
N TYR A 7 85.54 -52.46 34.51
CA TYR A 7 84.40 -52.54 35.42
C TYR A 7 84.07 -51.12 35.90
N PRO A 8 82.80 -50.69 35.84
CA PRO A 8 82.42 -49.37 36.31
C PRO A 8 82.79 -49.24 37.79
N LYS A 9 83.54 -48.17 38.11
CA LYS A 9 83.94 -47.83 39.46
C LYS A 9 82.68 -47.71 40.33
N GLU A 10 82.63 -48.47 41.42
CA GLU A 10 81.47 -48.41 42.34
C GLU A 10 81.25 -46.96 42.79
N PRO A 11 80.01 -46.46 42.72
CA PRO A 11 79.71 -45.08 43.09
C PRO A 11 80.07 -44.86 44.55
N SER A 12 80.78 -43.79 44.83
CA SER A 12 81.09 -43.39 46.19
C SER A 12 79.82 -42.96 46.90
N ASN A 13 79.79 -43.03 48.24
CA ASN A 13 78.73 -42.43 49.04
C ASN A 13 78.50 -40.95 48.68
N ALA A 14 79.55 -40.24 48.25
CA ALA A 14 79.44 -38.86 47.76
C ALA A 14 78.58 -38.76 46.47
N ASP A 15 78.74 -39.69 45.54
CA ASP A 15 77.95 -39.74 44.30
C ASP A 15 76.47 -40.02 44.62
N ILE A 16 76.21 -40.96 45.53
CA ILE A 16 74.85 -41.30 46.00
C ILE A 16 74.16 -40.08 46.61
N VAL A 17 74.85 -39.30 47.45
CA VAL A 17 74.30 -38.07 48.07
C VAL A 17 73.95 -37.01 47.01
N VAL A 18 74.77 -36.86 45.96
CA VAL A 18 74.46 -35.94 44.85
C VAL A 18 73.21 -36.37 44.09
N TYR A 19 73.03 -37.67 43.85
CA TYR A 19 71.81 -38.20 43.23
C TYR A 19 70.58 -37.99 44.11
N LEU A 20 70.68 -38.26 45.41
CA LEU A 20 69.59 -38.05 46.37
C LEU A 20 69.18 -36.57 46.42
N LYS A 21 70.14 -35.65 46.45
CA LYS A 21 69.87 -34.20 46.42
C LYS A 21 69.11 -33.79 45.14
N ARG A 22 69.49 -34.33 43.99
CA ARG A 22 68.79 -34.07 42.72
C ARG A 22 67.36 -34.62 42.72
N ILE A 23 67.13 -35.76 43.36
CA ILE A 23 65.79 -36.33 43.51
C ILE A 23 64.94 -35.43 44.41
N ASP A 24 65.51 -34.98 45.53
CA ASP A 24 64.85 -34.04 46.45
C ASP A 24 64.45 -32.74 45.75
N ASP A 25 65.36 -32.12 44.99
CA ASP A 25 65.08 -30.93 44.17
C ASP A 25 63.91 -31.15 43.19
N ARG A 26 63.84 -32.36 42.58
CA ARG A 26 62.75 -32.72 41.67
C ARG A 26 61.43 -32.94 42.40
N ILE A 27 61.45 -33.49 43.61
CA ILE A 27 60.26 -33.64 44.45
C ILE A 27 59.73 -32.25 44.83
N CYS A 28 60.59 -31.34 45.30
CA CYS A 28 60.19 -29.96 45.59
C CYS A 28 59.63 -29.23 44.36
N LEU A 29 60.15 -29.51 43.16
CA LEU A 29 59.60 -28.95 41.92
C LEU A 29 58.21 -29.53 41.60
N MET A 30 57.99 -30.82 41.85
CA MET A 30 56.69 -31.46 41.65
C MET A 30 55.65 -30.87 42.61
N ASP A 31 55.99 -30.67 43.88
CA ASP A 31 55.09 -30.07 44.87
C ASP A 31 54.60 -28.69 44.42
N LYS A 32 55.52 -27.84 43.91
CA LYS A 32 55.16 -26.53 43.34
C LYS A 32 54.21 -26.63 42.15
N LYS A 33 54.41 -27.62 41.26
CA LYS A 33 53.53 -27.85 40.12
C LYS A 33 52.15 -28.35 40.55
N PHE A 34 52.07 -29.19 41.58
CA PHE A 34 50.79 -29.63 42.13
C PHE A 34 49.99 -28.44 42.68
N GLU A 35 50.63 -27.53 43.42
CA GLU A 35 49.97 -26.30 43.88
C GLU A 35 49.46 -25.41 42.73
N GLU A 36 50.17 -25.34 41.60
CA GLU A 36 49.73 -24.61 40.41
C GLU A 36 48.52 -25.29 39.74
N ILE A 37 48.52 -26.63 39.67
CA ILE A 37 47.41 -27.41 39.13
C ILE A 37 46.14 -27.19 39.97
N ASP A 38 46.24 -27.22 41.30
CA ASP A 38 45.10 -26.98 42.20
C ASP A 38 44.49 -25.57 42.00
N LYS A 39 45.35 -24.57 41.74
CA LYS A 39 44.88 -23.20 41.42
C LYS A 39 44.17 -23.15 40.07
N LEU A 40 44.64 -23.90 39.08
CA LEU A 40 43.99 -23.98 37.78
C LEU A 40 42.65 -24.71 37.86
N GLU A 41 42.56 -25.80 38.62
CA GLU A 41 41.33 -26.55 38.84
C GLU A 41 40.22 -25.64 39.40
N LYS A 42 40.52 -24.87 40.45
CA LYS A 42 39.58 -23.89 41.02
C LYS A 42 39.13 -22.82 40.02
N LYS A 43 40.04 -22.36 39.14
CA LYS A 43 39.67 -21.41 38.06
C LYS A 43 38.74 -22.06 37.04
N VAL A 44 39.00 -23.31 36.65
CA VAL A 44 38.15 -24.07 35.73
C VAL A 44 36.76 -24.30 36.31
N GLU A 45 36.67 -24.64 37.60
CA GLU A 45 35.38 -24.75 38.30
C GLU A 45 34.60 -23.43 38.28
N GLY A 46 35.28 -22.31 38.54
CA GLY A 46 34.67 -20.97 38.46
C GLY A 46 34.12 -20.66 37.07
N VAL A 47 34.93 -20.88 36.03
CA VAL A 47 34.51 -20.68 34.63
C VAL A 47 33.32 -21.59 34.27
N ASN A 48 33.34 -22.85 34.70
CA ASN A 48 32.23 -23.78 34.48
C ASN A 48 30.94 -23.30 35.17
N GLY A 49 31.05 -22.74 36.38
CA GLY A 49 29.94 -22.13 37.09
C GLY A 49 29.34 -20.95 36.32
N ASP A 50 30.17 -20.04 35.81
CA ASP A 50 29.71 -18.89 35.04
C ASP A 50 29.13 -19.29 33.68
N LEU A 51 29.70 -20.31 33.02
CA LEU A 51 29.18 -20.86 31.77
C LEU A 51 27.76 -21.44 31.96
N LYS A 52 27.52 -22.13 33.08
CA LYS A 52 26.17 -22.62 33.43
C LYS A 52 25.16 -21.47 33.63
N LYS A 53 25.57 -20.38 34.29
CA LYS A 53 24.71 -19.20 34.46
C LYS A 53 24.37 -18.58 33.11
N ILE A 54 25.37 -18.34 32.26
CA ILE A 54 25.19 -17.77 30.92
C ILE A 54 24.25 -18.65 30.11
N TRP A 55 24.43 -19.97 30.16
CA TRP A 55 23.56 -20.91 29.45
C TRP A 55 22.11 -20.81 29.90
N ALA A 56 21.85 -20.72 31.20
CA ALA A 56 20.50 -20.53 31.73
C ALA A 56 19.87 -19.20 31.30
N TYR A 57 20.65 -18.10 31.30
CA TYR A 57 20.18 -16.81 30.81
C TYR A 57 19.86 -16.83 29.32
N LEU A 58 20.73 -17.43 28.50
CA LEU A 58 20.50 -17.58 27.06
C LEU A 58 19.22 -18.39 26.79
N HIS A 59 19.02 -19.49 27.51
CA HIS A 59 17.82 -20.30 27.37
C HIS A 59 16.54 -19.53 27.75
N ASP A 60 16.56 -18.72 28.81
CA ASP A 60 15.41 -17.89 29.18
C ASP A 60 15.10 -16.81 28.13
N ILE A 61 16.13 -16.17 27.58
CA ILE A 61 16.00 -15.19 26.50
C ILE A 61 15.44 -15.84 25.22
N ASP A 62 15.95 -17.02 24.85
CA ASP A 62 15.50 -17.76 23.68
C ASP A 62 14.02 -18.13 23.79
N LYS A 63 13.60 -18.64 24.97
CA LYS A 63 12.20 -18.94 25.26
C LYS A 63 11.32 -17.70 25.14
N LYS A 64 11.72 -16.58 25.75
CA LYS A 64 10.98 -15.30 25.68
C LYS A 64 10.89 -14.77 24.26
N THR A 65 11.96 -14.88 23.49
CA THR A 65 12.01 -14.44 22.09
C THR A 65 11.07 -15.29 21.24
N SER A 66 11.10 -16.62 21.41
CA SER A 66 10.23 -17.55 20.70
C SER A 66 8.75 -17.29 20.95
N GLU A 67 8.35 -17.05 22.21
CA GLU A 67 6.96 -16.71 22.53
C GLU A 67 6.54 -15.36 21.93
N ARG A 68 7.42 -14.36 21.97
CA ARG A 68 7.13 -13.05 21.35
C ARG A 68 7.01 -13.17 19.83
N LEU A 69 7.83 -14.00 19.20
CA LEU A 69 7.78 -14.26 17.76
C LEU A 69 6.43 -14.87 17.37
N ARG A 70 6.00 -15.91 18.09
CA ARG A 70 4.69 -16.55 17.88
C ARG A 70 3.51 -15.57 18.00
N LEU A 71 3.53 -14.69 19.00
CA LEU A 71 2.50 -13.67 19.17
C LEU A 71 2.50 -12.62 18.04
N ILE A 72 3.67 -12.33 17.46
CA ILE A 72 3.77 -11.42 16.31
C ILE A 72 3.22 -12.11 15.06
N GLU A 73 3.51 -13.39 14.85
CA GLU A 73 2.98 -14.17 13.73
C GLU A 73 1.45 -14.22 13.77
N GLU A 74 0.85 -14.57 14.92
CA GLU A 74 -0.61 -14.60 15.09
C GLU A 74 -1.26 -13.23 14.80
N LYS A 75 -0.65 -12.14 15.28
CA LYS A 75 -1.13 -10.78 14.99
C LYS A 75 -0.99 -10.42 13.51
N THR A 76 0.07 -10.87 12.86
CA THR A 76 0.32 -10.63 11.43
C THR A 76 -0.76 -11.33 10.60
N GLU A 77 -1.04 -12.60 10.88
CA GLU A 77 -2.11 -13.36 10.22
C GLU A 77 -3.49 -12.70 10.42
N SER A 78 -3.78 -12.21 11.63
CA SER A 78 -5.03 -11.50 11.91
C SER A 78 -5.16 -10.20 11.11
N VAL A 79 -4.08 -9.42 11.00
CA VAL A 79 -4.05 -8.18 10.21
C VAL A 79 -4.20 -8.48 8.72
N ASP A 80 -3.51 -9.49 8.21
CA ASP A 80 -3.61 -9.90 6.80
C ASP A 80 -5.04 -10.33 6.44
N PHE A 81 -5.71 -11.06 7.34
CA PHE A 81 -7.11 -11.43 7.17
C PHE A 81 -8.04 -10.20 7.15
N ALA A 82 -7.84 -9.24 8.05
CA ALA A 82 -8.61 -8.01 8.08
C ALA A 82 -8.37 -7.16 6.82
N LEU A 83 -7.13 -7.09 6.35
CA LEU A 83 -6.75 -6.39 5.13
C LEU A 83 -7.40 -7.00 3.89
N ALA A 84 -7.45 -8.34 3.80
CA ALA A 84 -8.13 -9.03 2.71
C ALA A 84 -9.64 -8.72 2.68
N GLN A 85 -10.30 -8.71 3.84
CA GLN A 85 -11.72 -8.33 3.94
C GLN A 85 -11.96 -6.87 3.54
N ALA A 86 -11.13 -5.95 4.05
CA ALA A 86 -11.23 -4.53 3.71
C ALA A 86 -11.03 -4.31 2.20
N SER A 87 -10.05 -4.98 1.61
CA SER A 87 -9.78 -4.90 0.17
C SER A 87 -10.98 -5.39 -0.67
N SER A 88 -11.59 -6.49 -0.27
CA SER A 88 -12.81 -7.02 -0.91
C SER A 88 -13.98 -6.04 -0.86
N ILE A 89 -14.20 -5.41 0.30
CA ILE A 89 -15.23 -4.39 0.48
C ILE A 89 -14.96 -3.17 -0.41
N ILE A 90 -13.72 -2.70 -0.47
CA ILE A 90 -13.33 -1.56 -1.32
C ILE A 90 -13.63 -1.87 -2.80
N SER A 91 -13.22 -3.03 -3.31
CA SER A 91 -13.49 -3.40 -4.70
C SER A 91 -14.99 -3.48 -5.01
N SER A 92 -15.80 -3.96 -4.07
CA SER A 92 -17.27 -3.98 -4.21
C SER A 92 -17.85 -2.55 -4.27
N LEU A 93 -17.41 -1.66 -3.39
CA LEU A 93 -17.85 -0.26 -3.36
C LEU A 93 -17.45 0.50 -4.63
N GLU A 94 -16.23 0.27 -5.14
CA GLU A 94 -15.77 0.87 -6.40
C GLU A 94 -16.65 0.46 -7.58
N LYS A 95 -17.02 -0.83 -7.64
CA LYS A 95 -17.95 -1.35 -8.66
C LYS A 95 -19.33 -0.70 -8.57
N GLN A 96 -19.90 -0.62 -7.37
CA GLN A 96 -21.20 0.03 -7.16
C GLN A 96 -21.16 1.53 -7.52
N ARG A 97 -20.07 2.22 -7.20
CA ARG A 97 -19.85 3.61 -7.60
C ARG A 97 -19.86 3.75 -9.12
N ASP A 98 -19.19 2.85 -9.85
CA ASP A 98 -19.17 2.90 -11.32
C ASP A 98 -20.52 2.62 -11.93
N GLU A 99 -21.26 1.64 -11.40
CA GLU A 99 -22.64 1.37 -11.79
C GLU A 99 -23.52 2.61 -11.59
N LEU A 100 -23.50 3.21 -10.40
CA LEU A 100 -24.25 4.43 -10.11
C LEU A 100 -23.86 5.61 -11.01
N LYS A 101 -22.57 5.76 -11.33
CA LYS A 101 -22.10 6.81 -12.23
C LYS A 101 -22.61 6.59 -13.66
N ASN A 102 -22.63 5.34 -14.13
CA ASN A 102 -23.17 4.99 -15.44
C ASN A 102 -24.68 5.24 -15.49
N ASP A 103 -25.42 4.83 -14.44
CA ASP A 103 -26.86 5.06 -14.34
C ASP A 103 -27.19 6.55 -14.30
N LEU A 104 -26.45 7.35 -13.53
CA LEU A 104 -26.61 8.80 -13.49
C LEU A 104 -26.39 9.42 -14.88
N THR A 105 -25.32 9.00 -15.56
CA THR A 105 -24.98 9.50 -16.91
C THR A 105 -26.07 9.11 -17.91
N TYR A 106 -26.59 7.88 -17.80
CA TYR A 106 -27.67 7.38 -18.64
C TYR A 106 -28.96 8.18 -18.42
N LEU A 107 -29.38 8.36 -17.16
CA LEU A 107 -30.58 9.13 -16.81
C LEU A 107 -30.45 10.60 -17.22
N GLN A 108 -29.29 11.23 -17.03
CA GLN A 108 -29.03 12.59 -17.49
C GLN A 108 -29.14 12.68 -19.02
N SER A 109 -28.52 11.74 -19.75
CA SER A 109 -28.59 11.69 -21.21
C SER A 109 -30.03 11.51 -21.69
N GLN A 110 -30.80 10.65 -21.04
CA GLN A 110 -32.19 10.41 -21.36
C GLN A 110 -33.09 11.61 -21.04
N SER A 111 -32.86 12.29 -19.91
CA SER A 111 -33.56 13.52 -19.53
C SER A 111 -33.24 14.68 -20.47
N MET A 112 -31.98 14.83 -20.86
CA MET A 112 -31.53 15.85 -21.81
C MET A 112 -31.84 15.50 -23.26
N ARG A 113 -32.27 14.26 -23.56
CA ARG A 113 -32.48 13.78 -24.93
C ARG A 113 -33.50 14.62 -25.68
N SER A 114 -34.60 15.02 -25.04
CA SER A 114 -35.63 15.89 -25.64
C SER A 114 -35.14 17.33 -25.80
N ASN A 115 -33.98 17.66 -25.27
CA ASN A 115 -33.60 19.05 -25.11
C ASN A 115 -32.83 19.58 -26.31
N LEU A 116 -33.20 20.76 -26.77
CA LEU A 116 -32.49 21.45 -27.85
C LEU A 116 -31.83 22.71 -27.31
N VAL A 117 -30.60 22.91 -27.77
CA VAL A 117 -29.77 24.04 -27.40
C VAL A 117 -29.67 25.00 -28.57
N PHE A 118 -30.12 26.24 -28.38
CA PHE A 118 -29.95 27.33 -29.35
C PHE A 118 -28.95 28.35 -28.81
N THR A 119 -28.00 28.75 -29.64
CA THR A 119 -26.99 29.74 -29.28
C THR A 119 -27.14 30.99 -30.14
N ASN A 120 -26.55 32.10 -29.72
CA ASN A 120 -26.48 33.35 -30.47
C ASN A 120 -27.84 34.05 -30.70
N ILE A 121 -28.74 34.00 -29.72
CA ILE A 121 -30.01 34.74 -29.73
C ILE A 121 -29.88 35.97 -28.84
N PRO A 122 -30.04 37.19 -29.38
CA PRO A 122 -29.86 38.44 -28.64
C PRO A 122 -30.73 38.51 -27.38
N GLU A 123 -30.15 39.03 -26.29
CA GLU A 123 -30.82 39.23 -25.00
C GLU A 123 -31.49 40.60 -24.95
N ALA A 124 -32.68 40.68 -24.35
CA ALA A 124 -33.31 41.95 -23.98
C ALA A 124 -33.37 42.10 -22.44
N PRO A 125 -33.23 43.32 -21.90
CA PRO A 125 -33.09 43.57 -20.46
C PRO A 125 -34.30 43.18 -19.60
N THR A 126 -35.47 42.95 -20.20
CA THR A 126 -36.71 42.53 -19.53
C THR A 126 -37.35 41.36 -20.28
N GLU A 127 -36.66 40.22 -20.36
CA GLU A 127 -37.19 39.00 -20.99
C GLU A 127 -38.14 38.23 -20.08
N ASN A 128 -39.41 38.17 -20.49
CA ASN A 128 -40.39 37.20 -19.99
C ASN A 128 -40.26 35.85 -20.74
N PRO A 129 -40.73 34.73 -20.15
CA PRO A 129 -40.69 33.42 -20.80
C PRO A 129 -41.42 33.41 -22.16
N ASP A 130 -42.56 34.08 -22.28
CA ASP A 130 -43.31 34.18 -23.55
C ASP A 130 -42.54 34.98 -24.62
N ALA A 131 -41.87 36.06 -24.21
CA ALA A 131 -41.03 36.86 -25.10
C ALA A 131 -39.81 36.04 -25.60
N THR A 132 -39.28 35.16 -24.76
CA THR A 132 -38.17 34.26 -25.10
C THR A 132 -38.61 33.19 -26.11
N GLU A 133 -39.82 32.66 -25.95
CA GLU A 133 -40.39 31.72 -26.91
C GLU A 133 -40.60 32.36 -28.28
N ASN A 134 -41.18 33.57 -28.32
CA ASN A 134 -41.44 34.29 -29.57
C ASN A 134 -40.15 34.61 -30.34
N LYS A 135 -39.13 35.14 -29.65
CA LYS A 135 -37.80 35.36 -30.26
C LYS A 135 -37.21 34.08 -30.84
N LEU A 136 -37.42 32.96 -30.17
CA LEU A 136 -36.92 31.69 -30.67
C LEU A 136 -37.73 31.20 -31.88
N ARG A 137 -39.06 31.39 -31.93
CA ARG A 137 -39.88 31.11 -33.12
C ARG A 137 -39.43 31.96 -34.32
N GLU A 138 -39.21 33.26 -34.13
CA GLU A 138 -38.66 34.17 -35.14
C GLU A 138 -37.29 33.69 -35.63
N PHE A 139 -36.41 33.29 -34.72
CA PHE A 139 -35.10 32.74 -35.07
C PHE A 139 -35.19 31.45 -35.90
N MET A 140 -36.16 30.56 -35.63
CA MET A 140 -36.38 29.35 -36.45
C MET A 140 -36.79 29.69 -37.88
N VAL A 141 -37.59 30.74 -38.06
CA VAL A 141 -38.08 31.16 -39.38
C VAL A 141 -36.99 31.89 -40.15
N ASP A 142 -36.33 32.88 -39.53
CA ASP A 142 -35.32 33.72 -40.18
C ASP A 142 -34.02 32.95 -40.44
N LYS A 143 -33.46 32.28 -39.43
CA LYS A 143 -32.14 31.65 -39.53
C LYS A 143 -32.18 30.20 -39.98
N MET A 144 -33.20 29.42 -39.58
CA MET A 144 -33.32 28.02 -39.97
C MET A 144 -34.26 27.78 -41.15
N LYS A 145 -34.92 28.83 -41.67
CA LYS A 145 -35.80 28.78 -42.86
C LYS A 145 -36.93 27.75 -42.75
N ILE A 146 -37.45 27.56 -41.53
CA ILE A 146 -38.59 26.67 -41.30
C ILE A 146 -39.88 27.43 -41.60
N THR A 147 -40.81 26.81 -42.34
CA THR A 147 -42.10 27.42 -42.68
C THR A 147 -42.87 27.84 -41.44
N GLN A 148 -43.44 29.04 -41.45
CA GLN A 148 -44.18 29.62 -40.32
C GLN A 148 -45.28 28.69 -39.80
N ASP A 149 -46.01 28.02 -40.69
CA ASP A 149 -47.07 27.07 -40.34
C ASP A 149 -46.54 25.88 -39.52
N LEU A 150 -45.34 25.39 -39.87
CA LEU A 150 -44.72 24.27 -39.16
C LEU A 150 -44.22 24.71 -37.78
N VAL A 151 -43.66 25.91 -37.67
CA VAL A 151 -43.24 26.46 -36.37
C VAL A 151 -44.44 26.67 -35.47
N ASN A 152 -45.54 27.25 -35.97
CA ASN A 152 -46.76 27.49 -35.20
C ASN A 152 -47.40 26.20 -34.67
N GLN A 153 -47.25 25.08 -35.39
CA GLN A 153 -47.70 23.75 -34.94
C GLN A 153 -46.78 23.10 -33.88
N MET A 154 -45.58 23.64 -33.63
CA MET A 154 -44.68 23.12 -32.59
C MET A 154 -45.13 23.59 -31.20
N SER A 155 -45.26 22.64 -30.28
CA SER A 155 -45.41 22.88 -28.85
C SER A 155 -44.07 22.88 -28.14
N PHE A 156 -43.87 23.84 -27.24
CA PHE A 156 -42.70 23.90 -26.35
C PHE A 156 -43.18 23.66 -24.92
N GLU A 157 -42.53 22.74 -24.22
CA GLU A 157 -42.90 22.43 -22.84
C GLU A 157 -42.27 23.44 -21.87
N ARG A 158 -41.02 23.83 -22.13
CA ARG A 158 -40.31 24.84 -21.36
C ARG A 158 -39.24 25.50 -22.21
N VAL A 159 -39.20 26.84 -22.23
CA VAL A 159 -38.16 27.64 -22.87
C VAL A 159 -37.55 28.56 -21.82
N HIS A 160 -36.24 28.49 -21.66
CA HIS A 160 -35.53 29.35 -20.73
C HIS A 160 -34.08 29.56 -21.17
N ARG A 161 -33.50 30.67 -20.73
CA ARG A 161 -32.07 30.96 -20.84
C ARG A 161 -31.31 30.11 -19.81
N MET A 162 -30.22 29.50 -20.23
CA MET A 162 -29.29 28.87 -19.30
C MET A 162 -28.52 29.96 -18.53
N VAL A 163 -28.37 29.81 -17.21
CA VAL A 163 -27.67 30.78 -16.36
C VAL A 163 -26.23 31.00 -16.86
N PRO A 164 -25.70 32.24 -16.89
CA PRO A 164 -24.34 32.48 -17.33
C PRO A 164 -23.37 31.86 -16.32
N LYS A 165 -22.57 30.87 -16.75
CA LYS A 165 -21.27 30.68 -16.10
C LYS A 165 -20.40 31.86 -16.52
N LEU A 166 -19.90 32.57 -15.51
CA LEU A 166 -19.05 33.77 -15.58
C LEU A 166 -18.21 33.87 -16.87
N THR A 167 -18.14 35.10 -17.39
CA THR A 167 -17.26 35.62 -18.46
C THR A 167 -17.65 35.34 -19.93
N GLY A 168 -18.45 36.27 -20.48
CA GLY A 168 -18.15 36.91 -21.76
C GLY A 168 -18.49 36.18 -23.07
N LYS A 169 -19.14 35.02 -23.07
CA LYS A 169 -19.57 34.37 -24.33
C LYS A 169 -20.99 33.81 -24.26
N ILE A 170 -21.82 34.39 -25.14
CA ILE A 170 -23.04 33.90 -25.82
C ILE A 170 -23.83 32.82 -25.08
N VAL A 171 -25.02 33.20 -24.62
CA VAL A 171 -25.91 32.35 -23.81
C VAL A 171 -26.73 31.38 -24.67
N THR A 172 -26.83 30.18 -24.11
CA THR A 172 -27.48 28.97 -24.61
C THR A 172 -28.94 28.92 -24.14
N LEU A 173 -29.91 28.77 -25.04
CA LEU A 173 -31.31 28.45 -24.70
C LEU A 173 -31.48 26.94 -24.64
N SER A 174 -31.97 26.40 -23.52
CA SER A 174 -32.36 24.98 -23.42
C SER A 174 -33.87 24.86 -23.55
N ARG A 175 -34.34 24.09 -24.53
CA ARG A 175 -35.76 23.74 -24.72
C ARG A 175 -36.03 22.34 -24.21
N ASN A 176 -37.11 22.09 -23.47
CA ASN A 176 -37.75 20.77 -23.46
C ASN A 176 -38.72 20.72 -24.65
N LEU A 177 -38.42 19.91 -25.67
CA LEU A 177 -39.37 19.63 -26.75
C LEU A 177 -40.15 18.35 -26.43
N LEU A 178 -41.42 18.50 -26.08
CA LEU A 178 -42.37 17.41 -26.16
C LEU A 178 -42.85 17.26 -27.61
N CYS A 179 -41.96 16.81 -28.51
CA CYS A 179 -42.36 16.38 -29.87
C CYS A 179 -42.12 14.87 -30.01
N ILE A 180 -42.99 14.07 -29.42
CA ILE A 180 -43.06 12.63 -29.64
C ILE A 180 -43.70 12.37 -31.01
N ARG A 181 -43.04 12.74 -32.13
CA ARG A 181 -43.25 12.06 -33.44
C ARG A 181 -42.37 12.47 -34.62
N LYS A 182 -41.69 13.63 -34.64
CA LYS A 182 -41.08 14.13 -35.90
C LYS A 182 -39.60 14.54 -35.81
N ARG A 183 -38.76 13.82 -35.05
CA ARG A 183 -37.30 14.01 -35.16
C ARG A 183 -36.69 13.42 -36.43
N ASN A 184 -37.23 12.31 -36.95
CA ASN A 184 -36.65 11.64 -38.12
C ASN A 184 -36.92 12.34 -39.47
N SER A 185 -37.66 13.45 -39.50
CA SER A 185 -37.92 14.18 -40.75
C SER A 185 -36.91 15.28 -41.08
N PHE A 186 -35.98 15.62 -40.18
CA PHE A 186 -35.02 16.73 -40.41
C PHE A 186 -33.64 16.28 -40.92
N VAL A 187 -33.37 14.97 -41.05
CA VAL A 187 -32.06 14.45 -41.47
C VAL A 187 -32.02 14.06 -42.97
N ASN A 188 -33.16 14.01 -43.67
CA ASN A 188 -33.23 13.51 -45.06
C ASN A 188 -33.74 14.54 -46.09
N SER A 189 -33.23 15.77 -46.06
CA SER A 189 -33.44 16.73 -47.17
C SER A 189 -32.13 17.37 -47.62
N GLY A 190 -31.10 16.53 -47.79
CA GLY A 190 -29.77 16.94 -48.26
C GLY A 190 -29.12 15.88 -49.13
N LYS A 191 -29.83 15.44 -50.18
CA LYS A 191 -29.22 14.86 -51.39
C LYS A 191 -30.06 15.27 -52.60
N LEU A 192 -29.61 16.31 -53.29
CA LEU A 192 -29.69 16.50 -54.73
C LEU A 192 -28.29 16.86 -55.19
#